data_AF-A0A348YZ71-F1
#
_entry.id   AF-A0A348YZ71-F1
#
_cell.length_a   1.000
_cell.length_b   1.000
_cell.length_c   1.000
_cell.angle_alpha   90.00
_cell.angle_beta   90.00
_cell.angle_gamma   90.00
#
_symmetry.space_group_name_H-M   'P 1'
#
loop_
_entity.id
_entity.type
_entity.pdbx_description
1 polymer ?
#
loop_
_entity_poly.entity_id
_entity_poly.type
_entity_poly.pdbx_seq_one_letter_code
_entity_poly.pdbx_strand_id
1 'polypeptide(L)'
;MEILKNYKSSIFLIISVIIGGVIGLIMGERASIFAPLGTIFLNLIFTILIPLVFFSISSAIANMDSSKKLGKILGITIVVFACTAIISGVIGVTSFKIFNPAQGLNSSMFTELMNSAQVVPREQVGFLKKIVSSITVGDFSQLLSRSNLLALIIFSMLIGFGTMLAKEEGKAFSNFLSSGAIV
;
A
#
# COMPACT_ATOMS: atom_id res chain seq x y z
N MET A 1 27.77 -11.43 23.64
CA MET A 1 27.06 -10.16 23.35
C MET A 1 26.84 -10.00 21.83
N GLU A 2 26.39 -11.06 21.12
CA GLU A 2 26.22 -11.02 19.65
C GLU A 2 24.78 -10.69 19.22
N ILE A 3 23.79 -11.05 20.05
CA ILE A 3 22.37 -10.79 19.81
C ILE A 3 22.10 -9.28 19.74
N LEU A 4 22.72 -8.49 20.63
CA LEU A 4 22.59 -7.02 20.65
C LEU A 4 23.19 -6.35 19.40
N LYS A 5 24.10 -7.02 18.68
CA LYS A 5 24.75 -6.48 17.48
C LYS A 5 23.90 -6.71 16.23
N ASN A 6 23.22 -7.87 16.14
CA ASN A 6 22.34 -8.20 15.02
C ASN A 6 20.98 -7.49 15.09
N TYR A 7 20.40 -7.30 16.28
CA TYR A 7 19.08 -6.68 16.44
C TYR A 7 19.13 -5.18 16.78
N LYS A 8 20.32 -4.57 16.77
CA LYS A 8 20.50 -3.16 17.14
C LYS A 8 19.56 -2.23 16.39
N SER A 9 19.38 -2.46 15.08
CA SER A 9 18.50 -1.64 14.23
C SER A 9 17.02 -1.79 14.59
N SER A 10 16.52 -3.02 14.71
CA SER A 10 15.12 -3.29 15.07
C SER A 10 14.78 -2.78 16.47
N ILE A 11 15.69 -2.97 17.44
CA ILE A 11 15.53 -2.48 18.81
C ILE A 11 15.48 -0.95 18.82
N PHE A 12 16.38 -0.30 18.07
CA PHE A 12 16.39 1.17 17.95
C PHE A 12 15.09 1.69 17.34
N LEU A 13 14.57 1.05 16.30
CA LEU A 13 13.30 1.43 15.67
C LEU A 13 12.13 1.36 16.65
N ILE A 14 12.00 0.26 17.40
CA ILE A 14 10.93 0.09 18.38
C ILE A 14 11.05 1.17 19.48
N ILE A 15 12.25 1.42 19.97
CA ILE A 15 12.51 2.46 20.98
C ILE A 15 12.14 3.84 20.44
N SER A 16 12.51 4.18 19.19
CA SER A 16 12.16 5.46 18.57
C SER A 16 10.64 5.64 18.41
N VAL A 17 9.91 4.58 18.05
CA VAL A 17 8.44 4.62 17.95
C VAL A 17 7.80 4.87 19.31
N ILE A 18 8.29 4.20 20.37
CA ILE A 18 7.79 4.40 21.74
C ILE A 18 8.08 5.84 22.20
N ILE A 19 9.31 6.32 22.01
CA ILE A 19 9.70 7.69 22.37
C ILE A 19 8.82 8.72 21.63
N GLY A 20 8.61 8.54 20.32
CA GLY A 20 7.73 9.40 19.52
C GLY A 20 6.30 9.42 20.05
N GLY A 21 5.76 8.26 20.42
CA GLY A 21 4.44 8.14 21.05
C GLY A 21 4.36 8.87 22.40
N VAL A 22 5.36 8.70 23.27
CA VAL A 22 5.43 9.36 24.58
C VAL A 22 5.54 10.88 24.43
N ILE A 23 6.36 11.38 23.50
CA ILE A 23 6.47 12.81 23.19
C ILE A 23 5.11 13.36 22.71
N GLY A 24 4.40 12.62 21.85
CA GLY A 24 3.06 12.99 21.39
C GLY A 24 2.05 13.11 22.54
N LEU A 25 2.08 12.21 23.51
CA LEU A 25 1.22 12.25 24.69
C LEU A 25 1.53 13.44 25.61
N ILE A 26 2.80 13.78 25.80
CA ILE A 26 3.22 14.87 26.70
C ILE A 26 3.03 16.25 26.05
N MET A 27 3.39 16.40 24.77
CA MET A 27 3.39 17.70 24.08
C MET A 27 2.04 18.06 23.42
N GLY A 28 1.15 17.10 23.22
CA GLY A 28 -0.16 17.33 22.59
C GLY A 28 -0.03 18.04 21.23
N GLU A 29 -0.78 19.12 21.02
CA GLU A 29 -0.76 19.89 19.77
C GLU A 29 0.62 20.46 19.41
N ARG A 30 1.50 20.72 20.39
CA ARG A 30 2.87 21.21 20.13
C ARG A 30 3.75 20.16 19.45
N ALA A 31 3.36 18.88 19.48
CA ALA A 31 4.05 17.83 18.75
C ALA A 31 3.95 17.97 17.22
N SER A 32 3.02 18.79 16.72
CA SER A 32 2.88 19.11 15.29
C SER A 32 4.16 19.70 14.67
N ILE A 33 5.06 20.27 15.48
CA ILE A 33 6.38 20.73 15.01
C ILE A 33 7.24 19.61 14.41
N PHE A 34 7.01 18.36 14.80
CA PHE A 34 7.70 17.19 14.25
C PHE A 34 7.01 16.60 13.01
N ALA A 35 5.79 17.05 12.68
CA ALA A 35 5.06 16.56 11.50
C ALA A 35 5.84 16.72 10.19
N PRO A 36 6.59 17.81 9.92
CA PRO A 36 7.41 17.92 8.72
C PRO A 36 8.43 16.79 8.55
N LEU A 37 9.00 16.28 9.63
CA LEU A 37 9.94 15.13 9.56
C LEU A 37 9.23 13.87 9.08
N GLY A 38 8.02 13.61 9.60
CA GLY A 38 7.18 12.50 9.14
C GLY A 38 6.78 12.66 7.68
N THR A 39 6.42 13.87 7.26
CA THR A 39 6.07 14.17 5.86
C THR A 39 7.26 13.95 4.92
N ILE A 40 8.47 14.40 5.28
CA ILE A 40 9.68 14.14 4.48
C ILE A 40 9.91 12.65 4.37
N PHE A 41 9.84 11.91 5.47
CA PHE A 41 10.03 10.46 5.48
C PHE A 41 9.01 9.75 4.57
N LEU A 42 7.73 10.09 4.69
CA LEU A 42 6.68 9.52 3.82
C LEU A 42 6.92 9.88 2.36
N ASN A 43 7.24 11.13 2.03
CA ASN A 43 7.51 11.56 0.66
C ASN A 43 8.71 10.82 0.05
N LEU A 44 9.76 10.56 0.84
CA LEU A 44 10.91 9.77 0.40
C LEU A 44 10.52 8.31 0.15
N ILE A 45 9.72 7.69 1.04
CA ILE A 45 9.18 6.35 0.80
C ILE A 45 8.39 6.32 -0.50
N PHE A 46 7.49 7.27 -0.74
CA PHE A 46 6.66 7.25 -1.95
C PHE A 46 7.46 7.49 -3.23
N THR A 47 8.45 8.37 -3.20
CA THR A 47 9.36 8.63 -4.33
C THR A 47 10.10 7.37 -4.76
N ILE A 48 10.51 6.53 -3.81
CA ILE A 48 11.20 5.25 -4.09
C ILE A 48 10.19 4.15 -4.45
N LEU A 49 9.06 4.11 -3.75
CA LEU A 49 8.06 3.05 -3.88
C LEU A 49 7.47 3.00 -5.29
N ILE A 50 7.13 4.14 -5.89
CA ILE A 50 6.45 4.17 -7.19
C ILE A 50 7.31 3.54 -8.30
N PRO A 51 8.58 3.97 -8.53
CA PRO A 51 9.47 3.30 -9.48
C PRO A 51 9.74 1.84 -9.11
N LEU A 52 9.98 1.55 -7.83
CA LEU A 52 10.29 0.20 -7.38
C LEU A 52 9.15 -0.77 -7.70
N VAL A 53 7.91 -0.42 -7.35
CA VAL A 53 6.72 -1.22 -7.67
C VAL A 53 6.61 -1.42 -9.17
N PHE A 54 6.84 -0.37 -9.97
CA PHE A 54 6.77 -0.48 -11.42
C PHE A 54 7.80 -1.46 -11.98
N PHE A 55 9.08 -1.29 -11.64
CA PHE A 55 10.17 -2.12 -12.14
C PHE A 55 10.08 -3.55 -11.61
N SER A 56 9.85 -3.73 -10.30
CA SER A 56 9.77 -5.06 -9.69
C SER A 56 8.65 -5.90 -10.27
N ILE A 57 7.43 -5.36 -10.41
CA ILE A 57 6.28 -6.12 -10.93
C ILE A 57 6.44 -6.39 -12.42
N SER A 58 6.81 -5.36 -13.20
CA SER A 58 6.98 -5.51 -14.64
C SER A 58 8.09 -6.51 -14.98
N SER A 59 9.25 -6.43 -14.29
CA SER A 59 10.37 -7.36 -14.46
C SER A 59 10.01 -8.78 -14.03
N ALA A 60 9.35 -8.94 -12.88
CA ALA A 60 8.96 -10.27 -12.39
C ALA A 60 8.05 -11.01 -13.39
N ILE A 61 7.15 -10.29 -14.04
CA ILE A 61 6.25 -10.88 -15.05
C ILE A 61 6.96 -11.06 -16.40
N ALA A 62 7.76 -10.09 -16.83
CA ALA A 62 8.49 -10.13 -18.10
C ALA A 62 9.46 -11.33 -18.17
N ASN A 63 10.06 -11.70 -17.05
CA ASN A 63 11.01 -12.83 -16.95
C ASN A 63 10.33 -14.18 -16.75
N MET A 64 8.99 -14.27 -16.80
CA MET A 64 8.31 -15.52 -16.56
C MET A 64 8.17 -16.36 -17.84
N ASP A 65 8.59 -17.63 -17.79
CA ASP A 65 8.69 -18.49 -18.98
C ASP A 65 7.35 -18.79 -19.68
N SER A 66 6.21 -18.63 -18.99
CA SER A 66 4.92 -19.00 -19.60
C SER A 66 3.74 -18.20 -19.06
N SER A 67 2.92 -17.73 -20.00
CA SER A 67 1.64 -17.06 -19.73
C SER A 67 0.64 -17.93 -18.96
N LYS A 68 0.65 -19.26 -19.20
CA LYS A 68 -0.21 -20.21 -18.48
C LYS A 68 0.12 -20.31 -16.98
N LYS A 69 1.41 -20.23 -16.62
CA LYS A 69 1.82 -20.20 -15.20
C LYS A 69 1.35 -18.90 -14.53
N LEU A 70 1.43 -17.75 -15.22
CA LEU A 70 0.97 -16.46 -14.69
C LEU A 70 -0.49 -16.49 -14.28
N GLY A 71 -1.38 -16.90 -15.18
CA GLY A 71 -2.82 -16.95 -14.91
C GLY A 71 -3.15 -17.87 -13.72
N LYS A 72 -2.47 -19.01 -13.60
CA LYS A 72 -2.63 -19.94 -12.47
C LYS A 72 -2.17 -19.31 -11.16
N ILE A 73 -1.01 -18.65 -11.15
CA ILE A 73 -0.47 -17.98 -9.96
C ILE A 73 -1.41 -16.86 -9.52
N LEU A 74 -1.82 -15.98 -10.43
CA LEU A 74 -2.76 -14.89 -10.14
C LEU A 74 -4.09 -15.42 -9.62
N GLY A 75 -4.66 -16.45 -10.26
CA GLY A 75 -5.92 -17.06 -9.82
C GLY A 75 -5.84 -17.64 -8.41
N ILE A 76 -4.80 -18.43 -8.11
CA ILE A 76 -4.59 -18.98 -6.76
C ILE A 76 -4.38 -17.86 -5.74
N THR A 77 -3.60 -16.84 -6.09
CA THR A 77 -3.28 -15.71 -5.22
C THR A 77 -4.54 -14.93 -4.85
N ILE A 78 -5.41 -14.64 -5.83
CA ILE A 78 -6.68 -13.94 -5.59
C ILE A 78 -7.58 -14.75 -4.67
N VAL A 79 -7.71 -16.07 -4.88
CA VAL A 79 -8.54 -16.93 -4.02
C VAL A 79 -8.00 -16.96 -2.59
N VAL A 80 -6.68 -17.12 -2.41
CA VAL A 80 -6.05 -17.13 -1.09
C VAL A 80 -6.24 -15.78 -0.38
N PHE A 81 -6.03 -14.66 -1.08
CA PHE A 81 -6.23 -13.32 -0.50
C PHE A 81 -7.70 -13.04 -0.18
N ALA A 82 -8.64 -13.43 -1.04
CA ALA A 82 -10.06 -13.26 -0.78
C ALA A 82 -10.50 -14.05 0.46
N CYS A 83 -10.12 -15.33 0.55
CA CYS A 83 -10.42 -16.16 1.71
C CYS A 83 -9.82 -15.61 3.00
N THR A 84 -8.54 -15.24 2.98
CA THR A 84 -7.86 -14.67 4.16
C THR A 84 -8.43 -13.30 4.55
N ALA A 85 -8.79 -12.45 3.59
CA ALA A 85 -9.43 -11.16 3.85
C ALA A 85 -10.82 -11.33 4.49
N ILE A 86 -11.63 -12.29 4.02
CA ILE A 86 -12.93 -12.60 4.61
C ILE A 86 -12.75 -13.10 6.06
N ILE A 87 -11.84 -14.04 6.28
CA ILE A 87 -11.55 -14.58 7.62
C ILE A 87 -11.07 -13.46 8.55
N SER A 88 -10.12 -12.64 8.10
CA SER A 88 -9.62 -11.49 8.84
C SER A 88 -10.72 -10.48 9.15
N GLY A 89 -11.61 -10.20 8.19
CA GLY A 89 -12.77 -9.33 8.39
C GLY A 89 -13.74 -9.85 9.44
N VAL A 90 -14.04 -11.15 9.42
CA VAL A 90 -14.90 -11.80 10.43
C VAL A 90 -14.26 -11.70 11.81
N ILE A 91 -12.96 -12.00 11.93
CA ILE A 91 -12.23 -11.90 13.20
C ILE A 91 -12.19 -10.45 13.69
N GLY A 92 -11.95 -9.49 12.80
CA GLY A 92 -11.90 -8.07 13.12
C GLY A 92 -13.23 -7.53 13.64
N VAL A 93 -14.34 -7.84 12.94
CA VAL A 93 -15.69 -7.44 13.37
C VAL A 93 -16.08 -8.12 14.68
N THR A 94 -15.75 -9.40 14.84
CA THR A 94 -16.04 -10.15 16.06
C THR A 94 -15.27 -9.60 17.25
N SER A 95 -13.97 -9.36 17.09
CA SER A 95 -13.11 -8.73 18.11
C SER A 95 -13.62 -7.34 18.48
N PHE A 96 -14.01 -6.52 17.50
CA PHE A 96 -14.57 -5.21 17.75
C PHE A 96 -15.86 -5.28 18.57
N LYS A 97 -16.75 -6.24 18.29
CA LYS A 97 -17.99 -6.44 19.07
C LYS A 97 -17.71 -6.90 20.51
N ILE A 98 -16.71 -7.74 20.74
CA ILE A 98 -16.39 -8.29 22.06
C ILE A 98 -15.73 -7.24 22.95
N PHE A 99 -14.67 -6.60 22.46
CA PHE A 99 -13.91 -5.64 23.26
C PHE A 99 -14.55 -4.25 23.26
N ASN A 100 -15.37 -3.95 22.25
CA ASN A 100 -16.07 -2.70 22.03
C ASN A 100 -15.26 -1.48 22.54
N PRO A 101 -14.11 -1.20 21.90
CA PRO A 101 -13.19 -0.15 22.32
C PRO A 101 -13.77 1.26 22.15
N ALA A 102 -14.95 1.37 21.54
CA ALA A 102 -15.66 2.63 21.35
C ALA A 102 -16.63 2.98 22.49
N GLN A 103 -16.79 2.12 23.51
CA GLN A 103 -17.57 2.44 24.70
C GLN A 103 -16.94 3.64 25.42
N GLY A 104 -17.67 4.76 25.48
CA GLY A 104 -17.23 6.00 26.12
C GLY A 104 -16.72 7.10 25.18
N LEU A 105 -16.62 6.84 23.87
CA LEU A 105 -16.38 7.91 22.89
C LEU A 105 -17.67 8.72 22.70
N ASN A 106 -17.61 10.02 23.01
CA ASN A 106 -18.75 10.91 22.87
C ASN A 106 -19.14 11.02 21.39
N SER A 107 -20.39 10.72 21.05
CA SER A 107 -20.89 10.76 19.68
C SER A 107 -20.75 12.16 19.05
N SER A 108 -20.71 13.22 19.89
CA SER A 108 -20.46 14.59 19.44
C SER A 108 -19.06 14.80 18.85
N MET A 109 -18.02 14.14 19.38
CA MET A 109 -16.67 14.19 18.78
C MET A 109 -16.64 13.56 17.38
N PHE A 110 -17.43 12.50 17.16
CA PHE A 110 -17.56 11.89 15.84
C PHE A 110 -18.27 12.81 14.84
N THR A 111 -19.30 13.54 15.29
CA THR A 111 -20.01 14.51 14.46
C THR A 111 -19.11 15.68 14.08
N GLU A 112 -18.30 16.19 15.01
CA GLU A 112 -17.37 17.30 14.77
C GLU A 112 -16.19 16.89 13.86
N LEU A 113 -15.67 15.66 14.01
CA LEU A 113 -14.67 15.08 13.09
C LEU A 113 -15.24 14.85 11.68
N MET A 114 -16.50 14.42 11.55
CA MET A 114 -17.15 14.26 10.25
C MET A 114 -17.47 15.59 9.56
N ASN A 115 -17.69 16.66 10.33
CA ASN A 115 -17.96 17.99 9.79
C ASN A 115 -16.68 18.77 9.44
N SER A 116 -15.57 18.52 10.15
CA SER A 116 -14.27 19.18 9.93
C SER A 116 -13.39 18.48 8.90
N ALA A 117 -13.48 17.16 8.78
CA ALA A 117 -13.03 16.49 7.58
C ALA A 117 -13.99 16.90 6.46
N GLN A 118 -13.47 17.40 5.34
CA GLN A 118 -14.19 17.35 4.07
C GLN A 118 -14.40 15.88 3.70
N VAL A 119 -15.27 15.18 4.44
CA VAL A 119 -15.88 13.95 4.01
C VAL A 119 -16.76 14.41 2.86
N VAL A 120 -16.16 14.41 1.66
CA VAL A 120 -16.89 14.43 0.40
C VAL A 120 -18.13 13.61 0.65
N PRO A 121 -19.35 14.19 0.46
CA PRO A 121 -20.58 13.47 0.71
C PRO A 121 -20.38 12.08 0.17
N ARG A 122 -20.60 11.09 1.02
CA ARG A 122 -20.60 9.70 0.60
C ARG A 122 -21.83 9.56 -0.30
N GLU A 123 -21.79 10.19 -1.47
CA GLU A 123 -22.57 9.80 -2.60
C GLU A 123 -22.44 8.29 -2.61
N GLN A 124 -23.56 7.63 -2.82
CA GLN A 124 -23.62 6.23 -3.12
C GLN A 124 -22.92 6.02 -4.48
N VAL A 125 -21.63 6.32 -4.54
CA VAL A 125 -20.69 5.80 -5.50
C VAL A 125 -20.80 4.30 -5.29
N GLY A 126 -21.65 3.68 -6.12
CA GLY A 126 -21.97 2.28 -6.02
C GLY A 126 -20.68 1.48 -5.89
N PHE A 127 -20.73 0.38 -5.14
CA PHE A 127 -19.58 -0.49 -4.90
C PHE A 127 -18.76 -0.75 -6.18
N LEU A 128 -19.45 -0.92 -7.31
CA LEU A 128 -18.86 -1.05 -8.65
C LEU A 128 -18.03 0.18 -9.08
N LYS A 129 -18.54 1.41 -8.91
CA LYS A 129 -17.82 2.63 -9.28
C LYS A 129 -16.55 2.82 -8.43
N LYS A 130 -16.56 2.38 -7.16
CA LYS A 130 -15.34 2.35 -6.32
C LYS A 130 -14.32 1.37 -6.84
N ILE A 131 -14.73 0.15 -7.16
CA ILE A 131 -13.85 -0.86 -7.76
C ILE A 131 -13.21 -0.32 -9.04
N VAL A 132 -14.03 0.25 -9.93
CA VAL A 132 -13.54 0.85 -11.19
C VAL A 132 -12.52 1.95 -10.91
N SER A 133 -12.82 2.89 -10.00
CA SER A 133 -11.90 3.98 -9.64
C SER A 133 -10.62 3.53 -8.93
N SER A 134 -10.58 2.33 -8.33
CA SER A 134 -9.38 1.78 -7.69
C SER A 134 -8.49 1.04 -8.67
N ILE A 135 -9.08 0.46 -9.72
CA ILE A 135 -8.39 -0.35 -10.73
C ILE A 135 -7.95 0.50 -11.93
N THR A 136 -8.66 1.59 -12.21
CA THR A 136 -8.46 2.46 -13.38
C THR A 136 -8.24 3.90 -12.95
N VAL A 137 -7.55 4.66 -13.80
CA VAL A 137 -7.34 6.11 -13.64
C VAL A 137 -7.91 6.85 -14.83
N GLY A 138 -8.36 8.09 -14.61
CA GLY A 138 -8.87 8.94 -15.68
C GLY A 138 -7.77 9.41 -16.63
N ASP A 139 -6.57 9.65 -16.10
CA ASP A 139 -5.42 10.14 -16.87
C ASP A 139 -4.16 9.31 -16.59
N PHE A 140 -3.28 9.20 -17.58
CA PHE A 140 -2.03 8.42 -17.46
C PHE A 140 -1.10 8.93 -16.35
N SER A 141 -0.99 10.25 -16.16
CA SER A 141 -0.17 10.86 -15.10
C SER A 141 -0.61 10.46 -13.70
N GLN A 142 -1.91 10.14 -13.53
CA GLN A 142 -2.45 9.72 -12.25
C GLN A 142 -2.00 8.32 -11.84
N LEU A 143 -1.43 7.50 -12.74
CA LEU A 143 -0.81 6.22 -12.37
C LEU A 143 0.35 6.42 -11.39
N LEU A 144 1.07 7.54 -11.49
CA LEU A 144 2.21 7.87 -10.63
C LEU A 144 1.75 8.57 -9.33
N SER A 145 0.45 8.65 -9.08
CA SER A 145 -0.07 9.28 -7.87
C SER A 145 -0.16 8.28 -6.72
N ARG A 146 0.11 8.76 -5.50
CA ARG A 146 0.00 7.97 -4.26
C ARG A 146 -1.38 7.30 -4.08
N SER A 147 -2.44 7.94 -4.56
CA SER A 147 -3.83 7.45 -4.45
C SER A 147 -4.14 6.26 -5.36
N ASN A 148 -3.37 6.06 -6.44
CA ASN A 148 -3.70 5.11 -7.51
C ASN A 148 -2.67 3.98 -7.64
N LEU A 149 -2.02 3.62 -6.53
CA LEU A 149 -0.99 2.58 -6.49
C LEU A 149 -1.51 1.23 -7.01
N LEU A 150 -2.77 0.88 -6.76
CA LEU A 150 -3.36 -0.34 -7.31
C LEU A 150 -3.45 -0.31 -8.84
N ALA A 151 -3.86 0.84 -9.41
CA ALA A 151 -3.87 1.01 -10.86
C ALA A 151 -2.45 0.95 -11.45
N LEU A 152 -1.45 1.50 -10.76
CA LEU A 152 -0.04 1.36 -11.14
C LEU A 152 0.40 -0.11 -11.18
N ILE A 153 0.06 -0.90 -10.16
CA ILE A 153 0.36 -2.34 -10.11
C ILE A 153 -0.22 -3.06 -11.34
N ILE A 154 -1.47 -2.77 -11.68
CA ILE A 154 -2.15 -3.38 -12.83
C ILE A 154 -1.49 -2.94 -14.14
N PHE A 155 -1.16 -1.66 -14.28
CA PHE A 155 -0.44 -1.14 -15.44
C PHE A 155 0.93 -1.83 -15.60
N SER A 156 1.72 -1.93 -14.54
CA SER A 156 3.00 -2.65 -14.53
C SER A 156 2.85 -4.12 -14.90
N MET A 157 1.77 -4.76 -14.43
CA MET A 157 1.44 -6.13 -14.80
C MET A 157 1.16 -6.28 -16.30
N LEU A 158 0.42 -5.35 -16.89
CA LEU A 158 0.15 -5.32 -18.33
C LEU A 158 1.42 -5.09 -19.15
N ILE A 159 2.30 -4.18 -18.72
CA ILE A 159 3.59 -3.93 -19.37
C ILE A 159 4.50 -5.17 -19.30
N GLY A 160 4.60 -5.79 -18.13
CA GLY A 160 5.36 -7.04 -17.97
C GLY A 160 4.80 -8.16 -18.84
N PHE A 161 3.47 -8.29 -18.89
CA PHE A 161 2.80 -9.30 -19.72
C PHE A 161 3.02 -9.06 -21.22
N GLY A 162 2.91 -7.82 -21.69
CA GLY A 162 3.20 -7.45 -23.08
C GLY A 162 4.65 -7.75 -23.46
N THR A 163 5.59 -7.44 -22.57
CA THR A 163 7.03 -7.74 -22.75
C THR A 163 7.27 -9.24 -22.85
N MET A 164 6.65 -10.04 -21.99
CA MET A 164 6.72 -11.51 -22.01
C MET A 164 6.17 -12.08 -23.32
N LEU A 165 5.06 -11.52 -23.84
CA LEU A 165 4.47 -11.96 -25.11
C LEU A 165 5.32 -11.59 -26.33
N ALA A 166 6.08 -10.49 -26.27
CA ALA A 166 6.99 -10.04 -27.32
C ALA A 166 8.25 -10.93 -27.48
N LYS A 167 8.50 -11.86 -26.55
CA LYS A 167 9.60 -12.85 -26.60
C LYS A 167 10.96 -12.22 -26.96
N GLU A 168 11.53 -12.55 -28.11
CA GLU A 168 12.87 -12.10 -28.52
C GLU A 168 12.92 -10.58 -28.73
N GLU A 169 11.87 -9.98 -29.29
CA GLU A 169 11.78 -8.53 -29.49
C GLU A 169 11.67 -7.78 -28.15
N GLY A 170 11.07 -8.42 -27.14
CA GLY A 170 10.92 -7.87 -25.79
C GLY A 170 12.17 -7.96 -24.92
N LYS A 171 13.22 -8.68 -25.34
CA LYS A 171 14.37 -9.01 -24.48
C LYS A 171 15.17 -7.79 -24.02
N ALA A 172 15.36 -6.81 -24.90
CA ALA A 172 16.05 -5.56 -24.55
C ALA A 172 15.29 -4.78 -23.47
N PHE A 173 13.96 -4.74 -23.59
CA PHE A 173 13.10 -4.06 -22.63
C PHE A 173 12.98 -4.84 -21.30
N SER A 174 12.92 -6.17 -21.34
CA SER A 174 12.95 -7.00 -20.13
C SER A 174 14.25 -6.81 -19.32
N ASN A 175 15.40 -6.72 -20.01
CA ASN A 175 16.67 -6.42 -19.37
C ASN A 175 16.68 -5.03 -18.71
N PHE A 176 16.13 -4.02 -19.39
CA PHE A 176 15.96 -2.68 -18.80
C PHE A 176 15.08 -2.71 -17.55
N LEU A 177 13.93 -3.38 -17.60
CA LEU A 177 13.04 -3.53 -16.45
C LEU A 177 13.73 -4.22 -15.27
N SER A 178 14.53 -5.25 -15.56
CA SER A 178 15.24 -6.02 -14.55
C SER A 178 16.36 -5.21 -13.89
N SER A 179 17.12 -4.43 -14.66
CA SER A 179 18.12 -3.52 -14.11
C SER A 179 17.51 -2.46 -13.19
N GLY A 180 16.32 -1.95 -13.53
CA GLY A 180 15.60 -1.00 -12.67
C GLY A 180 15.04 -1.60 -11.39
N ALA A 181 14.87 -2.93 -11.32
CA ALA A 181 14.33 -3.63 -10.15
C ALA A 181 15.40 -4.01 -9.11
N ILE A 182 16.69 -3.89 -9.44
CA ILE A 182 17.84 -4.28 -8.58
C ILE A 182 18.29 -3.10 -7.67
N VAL A 183 17.57 -1.98 -7.68
CA VAL A 183 17.85 -0.79 -6.84
C VAL A 183 17.32 -0.94 -5.43
#